data_AF-A0A0Q8ATB4-F1
#
_entry.id   AF-A0A0Q8ATB4-F1
#
_cell.length_a   1.000
_cell.length_b   1.000
_cell.length_c   1.000
_cell.angle_alpha   90.00
_cell.angle_beta   90.00
_cell.angle_gamma   90.00
#
_symmetry.space_group_name_H-M   'P 1'
#
loop_
_entity.id
_entity.type
_entity.pdbx_description
1 polymer ?
#
loop_
_entity_poly.entity_id
_entity_poly.type
_entity_poly.pdbx_seq_one_letter_code
_entity_poly.pdbx_strand_id
1 'polypeptide(L)' 'MGRGRQKAKHTKIARELKYDVHSVNYGALQRELGHPSDDAYVDKWADEYKDEDEDETSAVSSSQL' A
#
# COMPACT_ATOMS: atom_id res chain seq x y z
N MET A 1 -8.27 -29.81 -38.53
CA MET A 1 -9.64 -29.29 -38.33
C MET A 1 -9.95 -28.70 -36.94
N GLY A 2 -9.06 -28.78 -35.93
CA GLY A 2 -9.38 -28.36 -34.54
C GLY A 2 -9.02 -26.92 -34.12
N ARG A 3 -8.35 -26.13 -34.96
CA ARG A 3 -7.80 -24.81 -34.56
C ARG A 3 -8.87 -23.75 -34.29
N GLY A 4 -9.97 -23.74 -35.06
CA GLY A 4 -11.06 -22.76 -34.87
C GLY A 4 -11.76 -22.90 -33.53
N ARG A 5 -11.96 -24.14 -33.06
CA ARG A 5 -12.58 -24.43 -31.76
C ARG A 5 -11.68 -24.01 -30.60
N GLN A 6 -10.36 -24.25 -30.71
CA GLN A 6 -9.40 -23.76 -29.73
C GLN A 6 -9.42 -22.23 -29.69
N LYS A 7 -9.34 -21.56 -30.85
CA LYS A 7 -9.38 -20.09 -30.92
C LYS A 7 -10.64 -19.52 -30.25
N ALA A 8 -11.82 -20.11 -30.50
CA ALA A 8 -13.07 -19.68 -29.87
C ALA A 8 -13.09 -19.91 -28.34
N LYS A 9 -12.50 -21.01 -27.86
CA LYS A 9 -12.36 -21.26 -26.42
C LYS A 9 -11.42 -20.25 -25.76
N HIS A 10 -10.27 -19.98 -26.38
CA HIS A 10 -9.30 -19.03 -25.83
C HIS A 10 -9.83 -17.59 -25.81
N THR A 11 -10.57 -17.15 -26.83
CA THR A 11 -11.18 -15.81 -26.81
C THR A 11 -12.25 -15.66 -25.74
N LYS A 12 -12.99 -16.73 -25.45
CA LYS A 12 -13.94 -16.76 -24.32
C LYS A 12 -13.21 -16.62 -22.98
N ILE A 13 -12.19 -17.44 -22.74
CA ILE A 13 -11.39 -17.42 -21.51
C ILE A 13 -10.70 -16.06 -21.33
N ALA A 14 -10.13 -15.50 -22.41
CA ALA A 14 -9.48 -14.19 -22.34
C ALA A 14 -10.47 -13.06 -22.01
N ARG A 15 -11.71 -13.14 -22.50
CA ARG A 15 -12.77 -12.18 -22.14
C ARG A 15 -13.14 -12.33 -20.67
N GLU A 16 -13.33 -13.56 -20.20
CA GLU A 16 -13.61 -13.86 -18.80
C GLU A 16 -12.48 -13.27 -17.94
N LEU A 17 -11.22 -13.62 -18.18
CA LEU A 17 -10.06 -13.07 -17.44
C LEU A 17 -9.96 -11.54 -17.48
N LYS A 18 -10.30 -10.89 -18.61
CA LYS A 18 -10.24 -9.42 -18.72
C LYS A 18 -11.30 -8.72 -17.88
N TYR A 19 -12.49 -9.31 -17.80
CA TYR A 19 -13.64 -8.72 -17.11
C TYR A 19 -13.98 -9.42 -15.79
N ASP A 20 -13.15 -10.37 -15.38
CA ASP A 20 -13.23 -11.01 -14.06
C ASP A 20 -12.78 -9.99 -13.02
N VAL A 21 -13.77 -9.26 -12.50
CA VAL A 21 -13.58 -8.35 -11.39
C VAL A 21 -13.55 -9.22 -10.13
N HIS A 22 -12.36 -9.37 -9.58
CA HIS A 22 -12.15 -10.11 -8.35
C HIS A 22 -12.99 -9.45 -7.25
N SER A 23 -13.84 -10.24 -6.58
CA SER A 23 -14.56 -9.75 -5.40
C SER A 23 -13.54 -9.55 -4.27
N VAL A 24 -13.21 -8.30 -3.96
CA VAL A 24 -12.32 -7.98 -2.85
C VAL A 24 -13.05 -8.30 -1.54
N ASN A 25 -12.43 -9.09 -0.67
CA ASN A 25 -12.99 -9.37 0.65
C ASN A 25 -12.70 -8.17 1.59
N TYR A 26 -13.61 -7.20 1.60
CA TYR A 26 -13.51 -6.01 2.44
C TYR A 26 -13.43 -6.33 3.94
N GLY A 27 -14.02 -7.44 4.38
CA GLY A 27 -13.95 -7.87 5.78
C GLY A 27 -12.55 -8.36 6.18
N ALA A 28 -11.83 -9.03 5.28
CA ALA A 28 -10.43 -9.40 5.51
C ALA A 28 -9.53 -8.16 5.55
N LEU A 29 -9.72 -7.25 4.60
CA LEU A 29 -8.99 -5.97 4.54
C LEU A 29 -9.21 -5.13 5.81
N GLN A 30 -10.45 -5.03 6.29
CA GLN A 30 -10.75 -4.30 7.52
C GLN A 30 -10.12 -4.94 8.76
N ARG A 31 -9.97 -6.26 8.82
CA ARG A 31 -9.28 -6.91 9.95
C ARG A 31 -7.77 -6.68 9.93
N GLU A 32 -7.19 -6.62 8.74
CA GLU A 32 -5.76 -6.29 8.58
C GLU A 32 -5.49 -4.81 8.90
N LEU A 33 -6.39 -3.92 8.48
CA LEU A 33 -6.28 -2.48 8.71
C LEU A 33 -6.74 -2.06 10.12
N GLY A 34 -7.70 -2.79 10.68
CA GLY A 34 -8.43 -2.44 11.88
C GLY A 34 -7.82 -3.05 13.12
N HIS A 35 -6.81 -2.38 13.67
CA HIS A 35 -6.65 -2.08 15.10
C HIS A 35 -5.40 -1.20 15.23
N PRO A 36 -5.51 0.12 14.98
CA PRO A 36 -4.50 1.04 15.52
C PRO A 36 -4.57 0.90 17.04
N SER A 37 -3.58 0.24 17.65
CA SER A 37 -3.26 0.46 19.07
C SER A 37 -3.03 1.97 19.28
N ASP A 38 -3.23 2.49 20.48
CA ASP A 38 -3.08 3.93 20.79
C ASP A 38 -1.70 4.51 20.35
N ASP A 39 -0.71 3.65 20.08
CA ASP A 39 0.60 3.94 19.49
C ASP A 39 0.57 4.24 17.97
N ALA A 40 -0.55 4.13 17.26
CA ALA A 40 -0.61 4.36 15.81
C ALA A 40 -0.42 5.83 15.40
N TYR A 41 -0.54 6.75 16.37
CA TYR A 41 -0.22 8.17 16.20
C TYR A 41 1.26 8.48 16.48
N VAL A 42 2.04 7.50 16.95
CA VAL A 42 3.49 7.61 17.00
C VAL A 42 4.01 7.36 15.59
N ASP A 43 4.60 8.39 15.00
CA ASP A 43 5.28 8.24 13.73
C ASP A 43 6.47 7.29 13.93
N LYS A 44 6.35 6.08 13.36
CA LYS A 44 7.35 5.00 13.49
C LYS A 44 8.69 5.37 12.87
N TRP A 45 8.70 6.39 12.01
CA TRP A 45 9.90 6.88 11.33
C TRP A 45 10.42 8.18 11.94
N ALA A 46 9.80 8.70 13.01
CA ALA A 46 10.25 9.92 13.68
C ALA A 46 11.71 9.81 14.16
N ASP A 47 12.11 8.63 14.65
CA ASP A 47 13.48 8.40 15.13
C ASP A 47 14.52 8.38 14.00
N GLU A 48 14.12 8.09 12.74
CA GLU A 48 15.01 8.05 11.58
C GLU A 48 15.36 9.46 11.06
N TYR A 49 14.44 10.41 11.23
CA TYR A 49 14.63 11.82 10.83
C TYR A 49 15.10 12.72 11.98
N LYS A 50 14.97 12.26 13.23
CA LYS A 50 15.37 13.03 14.41
C LYS A 50 16.85 13.43 14.40
N ASP A 51 17.72 12.55 13.88
CA ASP A 51 19.16 12.84 13.75
C ASP A 51 19.46 13.90 12.68
N GLU A 52 18.58 14.12 11.68
CA GLU A 52 18.75 15.15 10.65
C GLU A 52 18.22 16.53 11.11
N ASP A 53 17.14 16.55 11.92
CA ASP A 53 16.52 17.79 12.44
C ASP A 53 17.19 18.34 13.73
N GLU A 54 17.88 17.51 14.52
CA GLU A 54 18.60 17.97 15.73
C GLU A 54 19.82 18.86 15.41
N ASP A 55 20.45 18.64 14.25
CA ASP A 55 21.57 19.47 13.77
C ASP A 55 21.10 20.87 13.31
N GLU A 56 19.89 21.00 12.76
CA GLU A 56 19.35 22.27 12.26
C GLU A 56 18.70 23.11 13.40
N THR A 57 18.05 22.44 14.35
CA THR A 57 17.38 23.10 15.50
C THR A 57 18.35 23.61 16.57
N SER A 58 19.47 22.93 16.78
CA SER A 58 20.52 23.36 17.72
C SER A 58 21.31 24.59 17.22
N ALA A 59 21.55 24.69 15.92
CA ALA A 59 22.23 25.82 15.28
C ALA A 59 21.39 27.12 15.33
N VAL A 60 20.05 27.01 15.20
CA VAL A 60 19.13 28.16 15.32
C VAL A 60 19.04 28.68 16.76
N SER A 61 19.13 27.82 17.77
CA SER A 61 19.08 28.27 19.18
C SER A 61 20.37 28.95 19.63
N SER A 62 21.53 28.58 19.07
CA SER A 62 22.82 29.19 19.43
C SER A 62 23.06 30.56 18.79
N SER A 63 22.31 30.92 17.74
CA SER A 63 22.49 32.19 17.02
C SER A 63 21.63 33.35 17.55
N GLN A 64 20.75 33.07 18.52
CA GLN A 64 19.80 34.04 19.10
C GLN A 64 20.24 34.60 20.49
N LEU A 65 21.47 34.31 20.95
CA LEU A 65 22.05 34.75 22.23
C LEU A 65 23.32 35.57 22.04
#